data_AF-A0A060WSM6-F1
#
_entry.id   AF-A0A060WSM6-F1
#
_cell.length_a   1.000
_cell.length_b   1.000
_cell.length_c   1.000
_cell.angle_alpha   90.00
_cell.angle_beta   90.00
_cell.angle_gamma   90.00
#
_symmetry.space_group_name_H-M   'P 1'
#
loop_
_entity.id
_entity.type
_entity.pdbx_description
1 polymer ?
#
loop_
_entity_poly.entity_id
_entity_poly.type
_entity_poly.pdbx_seq_one_letter_code
_entity_poly.pdbx_strand_id
1 'polypeptide(L)'
;MLNKCNRFGRSPVVLLGLITHFVAFYLIFLNIASDAPLAPEEGTNLKAFITPSVELALLCSFLLGLGDSCINTQLLSIVGYMFQEDSAPAFAVFYLVQSIMAALAFFYSNYLLLHWQLLIMVLVGFLGTLSFFIAEGMVDGHLNHGASLAAGVKEKQLR
;
A
#
# COMPACT_ATOMS: atom_id res chain seq x y z
N MET A 1 -12.77 12.62 -28.09
CA MET A 1 -12.65 13.20 -26.74
C MET A 1 -13.13 12.24 -25.63
N LEU A 2 -12.93 10.91 -25.77
CA LEU A 2 -13.67 9.92 -24.97
C LEU A 2 -12.79 8.98 -24.12
N ASN A 3 -11.55 9.36 -23.79
CA ASN A 3 -10.69 8.47 -23.02
C ASN A 3 -9.84 9.20 -21.96
N LYS A 4 -10.54 9.84 -21.00
CA LYS A 4 -9.88 10.37 -19.79
C LYS A 4 -10.60 9.96 -18.49
N CYS A 5 -11.83 9.43 -18.59
CA CYS A 5 -12.66 9.11 -17.42
C CYS A 5 -12.43 7.72 -16.81
N ASN A 6 -11.79 6.76 -17.50
CA ASN A 6 -11.49 5.45 -16.90
C ASN A 6 -10.14 5.40 -16.17
N ARG A 7 -9.36 6.49 -16.23
CA ARG A 7 -8.01 6.59 -15.66
C ARG A 7 -8.03 7.02 -14.18
N PHE A 8 -9.17 7.53 -13.72
CA PHE A 8 -9.36 8.09 -12.38
C PHE A 8 -9.72 7.05 -11.31
N GLY A 9 -9.78 5.75 -11.63
CA GLY A 9 -10.17 4.72 -10.65
C GLY A 9 -9.01 4.21 -9.78
N ARG A 10 -7.76 4.30 -10.27
CA ARG A 10 -6.61 3.71 -9.58
C ARG A 10 -6.10 4.53 -8.40
N SER A 11 -5.70 5.76 -8.69
CA SER A 11 -5.27 6.77 -7.72
C SER A 11 -6.17 6.95 -6.47
N PRO A 12 -7.51 7.11 -6.56
CA PRO A 12 -8.34 7.34 -5.36
C PRO A 12 -8.47 6.13 -4.45
N VAL A 13 -8.39 4.90 -4.97
CA VAL A 13 -8.45 3.69 -4.15
C VAL A 13 -7.14 3.49 -3.38
N VAL A 14 -5.99 3.83 -3.98
CA VAL A 14 -4.70 3.84 -3.27
C VAL A 14 -4.68 4.92 -2.19
N LEU A 15 -5.19 6.12 -2.50
CA LEU A 15 -5.34 7.19 -1.50
C LEU A 15 -6.29 6.80 -0.37
N LEU A 16 -7.42 6.15 -0.68
CA LEU A 16 -8.33 5.62 0.33
C LEU A 16 -7.61 4.62 1.24
N GLY A 17 -6.90 3.66 0.65
CA GLY A 17 -6.11 2.67 1.39
C GLY A 17 -5.04 3.30 2.29
N LEU A 18 -4.39 4.37 1.81
CA LEU A 18 -3.41 5.13 2.58
C LEU A 18 -4.06 5.86 3.75
N ILE A 19 -5.17 6.56 3.52
CA ILE A 19 -5.90 7.29 4.57
C ILE A 19 -6.39 6.32 5.64
N THR A 20 -6.97 5.17 5.26
CA THR A 20 -7.40 4.15 6.22
C THR A 20 -6.25 3.61 7.05
N HIS A 21 -5.06 3.41 6.47
CA HIS A 21 -3.87 3.01 7.21
C HIS A 21 -3.41 4.08 8.20
N PHE A 22 -3.35 5.35 7.80
CA PHE A 22 -2.99 6.43 8.71
C PHE A 22 -3.95 6.55 9.89
N VAL A 23 -5.26 6.45 9.63
CA VAL A 23 -6.28 6.44 10.69
C VAL A 23 -6.09 5.24 11.61
N ALA A 24 -5.87 4.05 11.06
CA ALA A 24 -5.64 2.85 11.86
C ALA A 24 -4.37 2.96 12.73
N PHE A 25 -3.24 3.41 12.16
CA PHE A 25 -2.00 3.60 12.92
C PHE A 25 -2.15 4.64 14.04
N TYR A 26 -2.88 5.72 13.78
CA TYR A 26 -3.18 6.71 14.81
C TYR A 26 -4.04 6.14 15.94
N LEU A 27 -5.07 5.36 15.61
CA LEU A 27 -5.91 4.68 16.60
C LEU A 27 -5.14 3.63 17.40
N ILE A 28 -4.23 2.88 16.76
CA ILE A 28 -3.34 1.91 17.44
C ILE A 28 -2.41 2.63 18.41
N PHE A 29 -1.83 3.77 18.00
CA PHE A 29 -0.99 4.59 18.86
C PHE A 29 -1.74 5.10 20.10
N LEU A 30 -3.02 5.47 19.95
CA LEU A 30 -3.84 5.93 21.08
C LEU A 30 -4.31 4.78 21.98
N ASN A 31 -4.60 3.61 21.41
CA ASN A 31 -5.24 2.48 22.11
C ASN A 31 -4.23 1.49 22.74
N ILE A 32 -3.00 1.40 22.24
CA ILE A 32 -1.99 0.41 22.69
C ILE A 32 -0.76 1.10 23.28
N ALA A 33 -0.31 0.62 24.45
CA ALA A 33 0.91 1.10 25.10
C ALA A 33 2.18 0.82 24.28
N SER A 34 3.19 1.68 24.42
CA SER A 34 4.42 1.65 23.61
C SER A 34 5.27 0.40 23.77
N ASP A 35 5.21 -0.23 24.93
CA ASP A 35 5.92 -1.45 25.29
C ASP A 35 5.11 -2.72 25.01
N ALA A 36 3.90 -2.65 24.45
CA ALA A 36 3.07 -3.84 24.22
C ALA A 36 3.77 -5.02 23.50
N PRO A 37 4.67 -4.82 22.52
CA PRO A 37 5.41 -5.92 21.89
C PRO A 37 6.52 -6.53 22.77
N LEU A 38 6.96 -5.82 23.81
CA LEU A 38 8.07 -6.17 24.71
C LEU A 38 7.61 -6.41 26.16
N ALA A 39 6.31 -6.21 26.43
CA ALA A 39 5.74 -6.30 27.76
C ALA A 39 5.71 -7.78 28.22
N PRO A 40 6.05 -8.07 29.49
CA PRO A 40 5.88 -9.40 30.08
C PRO A 40 4.41 -9.86 30.01
N GLU A 41 4.14 -11.18 30.15
CA GLU A 41 2.76 -11.73 30.19
C GLU A 41 1.88 -11.10 31.28
N GLU A 42 2.49 -10.45 32.27
CA GLU A 42 1.83 -9.72 33.36
C GLU A 42 1.28 -8.34 32.92
N GLY A 43 1.56 -7.93 31.70
CA GLY A 43 1.12 -6.67 31.11
C GLY A 43 2.17 -5.57 31.16
N THR A 44 1.81 -4.46 30.52
CA THR A 44 2.62 -3.24 30.41
C THR A 44 2.58 -2.43 31.71
N ASN A 45 3.72 -1.87 32.14
CA ASN A 45 3.79 -0.88 33.23
C ASN A 45 3.56 0.55 32.73
N LEU A 46 3.41 0.75 31.42
CA LEU A 46 3.19 2.04 30.78
C LEU A 46 1.70 2.21 30.46
N LYS A 47 1.09 3.31 30.91
CA LYS A 47 -0.30 3.63 30.57
C LYS A 47 -0.40 3.98 29.09
N ALA A 48 -1.28 3.28 28.38
CA ALA A 48 -1.82 3.78 27.12
C ALA A 48 -2.47 5.16 27.34
N PHE A 49 -2.45 6.03 26.32
CA PHE A 49 -3.03 7.38 26.42
C PHE A 49 -4.55 7.36 26.66
N ILE A 50 -5.22 6.29 26.23
CA ILE A 50 -6.64 5.98 26.48
C ILE A 50 -6.74 4.62 27.17
N THR A 51 -7.81 4.37 27.93
CA THR A 51 -8.13 3.04 28.46
C THR A 51 -8.21 2.03 27.31
N PRO A 52 -7.36 0.99 27.26
CA PRO A 52 -7.34 0.04 26.15
C PRO A 52 -8.74 -0.57 25.96
N SER A 53 -9.30 -0.47 24.76
CA SER A 53 -10.59 -1.07 24.44
C SER A 53 -10.48 -2.07 23.31
N VAL A 54 -11.12 -3.23 23.49
CA VAL A 54 -11.16 -4.31 22.51
C VAL A 54 -11.89 -3.86 21.24
N GLU A 55 -12.92 -3.03 21.38
CA GLU A 55 -13.67 -2.49 20.25
C GLU A 55 -12.80 -1.63 19.33
N LEU A 56 -11.98 -0.73 19.89
CA LEU A 56 -11.01 0.05 19.10
C LEU A 56 -9.97 -0.87 18.43
N ALA A 57 -9.51 -1.92 19.11
CA ALA A 57 -8.55 -2.86 18.53
C ALA A 57 -9.15 -3.66 17.35
N LEU A 58 -10.41 -4.05 17.45
CA LEU A 58 -11.16 -4.69 16.37
C LEU A 58 -11.38 -3.73 15.20
N LEU A 59 -11.74 -2.48 15.48
CA LEU A 59 -11.87 -1.44 14.46
C LEU A 59 -10.53 -1.19 13.74
N CYS A 60 -9.42 -1.11 14.48
CA CYS A 60 -8.09 -0.97 13.90
C CYS A 60 -7.73 -2.14 12.99
N SER A 61 -7.96 -3.37 13.44
CA SER A 61 -7.72 -4.59 12.64
C SER A 61 -8.56 -4.59 11.36
N PHE A 62 -9.82 -4.15 11.45
CA PHE A 62 -10.69 -4.00 10.29
C PHE A 62 -10.16 -2.94 9.30
N LEU A 63 -9.79 -1.76 9.79
CA LEU A 63 -9.31 -0.66 8.96
C LEU A 63 -7.96 -1.00 8.29
N LEU A 64 -7.06 -1.68 9.00
CA LEU A 64 -5.81 -2.19 8.43
C LEU A 64 -6.11 -3.19 7.30
N GLY A 65 -6.95 -4.20 7.57
CA GLY A 65 -7.30 -5.20 6.55
C GLY A 65 -8.00 -4.60 5.32
N LEU A 66 -8.86 -3.59 5.53
CA LEU A 66 -9.49 -2.83 4.46
C LEU A 66 -8.45 -2.08 3.62
N GLY A 67 -7.54 -1.36 4.27
CA GLY A 67 -6.47 -0.60 3.61
C GLY A 67 -5.54 -1.51 2.81
N ASP A 68 -5.11 -2.63 3.39
CA ASP A 68 -4.22 -3.61 2.76
C ASP A 68 -4.85 -4.20 1.51
N SER A 69 -6.14 -4.55 1.59
CA SER A 69 -6.89 -5.10 0.45
C SER A 69 -6.99 -4.09 -0.70
N CYS A 70 -7.23 -2.82 -0.39
CA CYS A 70 -7.27 -1.75 -1.39
C CYS A 70 -5.91 -1.57 -2.08
N ILE A 71 -4.82 -1.45 -1.32
CA ILE A 71 -3.47 -1.25 -1.88
C ILE A 71 -3.04 -2.47 -2.68
N ASN A 72 -3.23 -3.68 -2.15
CA ASN A 72 -2.84 -4.93 -2.81
C ASN A 72 -3.56 -5.11 -4.15
N THR A 73 -4.86 -4.81 -4.21
CA THR A 73 -5.63 -4.88 -5.47
C THR A 73 -5.05 -3.95 -6.52
N GLN A 74 -4.70 -2.72 -6.15
CA GLN A 74 -4.18 -1.74 -7.11
C GLN A 74 -2.75 -2.06 -7.54
N LEU A 75 -1.93 -2.59 -6.64
CA LEU A 75 -0.56 -2.98 -6.94
C LEU A 75 -0.51 -4.20 -7.86
N LEU A 76 -1.36 -5.20 -7.62
CA LEU A 76 -1.50 -6.34 -8.53
C LEU A 76 -2.04 -5.91 -9.89
N SER A 77 -3.00 -4.98 -9.91
CA SER A 77 -3.54 -4.43 -11.14
C SER A 77 -2.44 -3.77 -11.99
N ILE A 78 -1.58 -2.93 -11.40
CA ILE A 78 -0.52 -2.24 -12.16
C ILE A 78 0.58 -3.19 -12.63
N VAL A 79 0.97 -4.17 -11.80
CA VAL A 79 1.94 -5.22 -12.20
C VAL A 79 1.40 -6.03 -13.37
N GLY A 80 0.15 -6.49 -13.30
CA GLY A 80 -0.48 -7.23 -14.40
C GLY A 80 -0.64 -6.39 -15.68
N TYR A 81 -0.81 -5.07 -15.53
CA TYR A 81 -0.87 -4.16 -16.67
C TYR A 81 0.51 -3.90 -17.32
N MET A 82 1.59 -3.83 -16.54
CA MET A 82 2.94 -3.60 -17.06
C MET A 82 3.55 -4.85 -17.70
N PHE A 83 3.23 -6.03 -17.17
CA PHE A 83 3.76 -7.32 -17.61
C PHE A 83 2.65 -8.20 -18.18
N GLN A 84 1.98 -7.76 -19.25
CA GLN A 84 0.82 -8.48 -19.81
C GLN A 84 1.19 -9.84 -20.42
N GLU A 85 2.34 -9.92 -21.08
CA GLU A 85 2.79 -11.16 -21.74
C GLU A 85 3.39 -12.17 -20.74
N ASP A 86 4.08 -11.67 -19.71
CA ASP A 86 4.77 -12.47 -18.68
C ASP A 86 4.26 -12.16 -17.26
N SER A 87 2.94 -12.13 -17.08
CA SER A 87 2.34 -11.70 -15.80
C SER A 87 2.61 -12.68 -14.66
N ALA A 88 2.60 -13.98 -14.94
CA ALA A 88 2.82 -15.04 -13.95
C ALA A 88 4.17 -14.93 -13.21
N PRO A 89 5.32 -14.85 -13.89
CA PRO A 89 6.60 -14.66 -13.21
C PRO A 89 6.71 -13.28 -12.52
N ALA A 90 6.10 -12.23 -13.07
CA ALA A 90 6.07 -10.91 -12.43
C ALA A 90 5.32 -10.94 -11.09
N PHE A 91 4.16 -11.60 -11.05
CA PHE A 91 3.41 -11.81 -9.81
C PHE A 91 4.17 -12.70 -8.81
N ALA A 92 4.85 -13.75 -9.29
CA ALA A 92 5.64 -14.62 -8.42
C ALA A 92 6.76 -13.84 -7.70
N VAL A 93 7.51 -13.00 -8.43
CA VAL A 93 8.54 -12.14 -7.83
C VAL A 93 7.92 -11.13 -6.87
N PHE A 94 6.77 -10.54 -7.23
CA PHE A 94 6.07 -9.60 -6.36
C PHE A 94 5.69 -10.21 -5.00
N TYR A 95 5.05 -11.39 -5.00
CA TYR A 95 4.69 -12.08 -3.75
C TYR A 95 5.89 -12.62 -2.99
N LEU A 96 6.97 -13.03 -3.70
CA LEU A 96 8.21 -13.42 -3.06
C LEU A 96 8.79 -12.27 -2.24
N VAL A 97 8.90 -11.08 -2.83
CA VAL A 97 9.38 -9.88 -2.13
C VAL A 97 8.46 -9.56 -0.95
N GLN A 98 7.13 -9.61 -1.13
CA GLN A 98 6.18 -9.39 -0.05
C GLN A 98 6.38 -10.35 1.13
N SER A 99 6.63 -11.64 0.85
CA SER A 99 6.89 -12.64 1.89
C SER A 99 8.20 -12.40 2.64
N ILE A 100 9.26 -11.97 1.95
CA ILE A 100 10.55 -11.62 2.57
C ILE A 100 10.38 -10.40 3.47
N MET A 101 9.67 -9.37 3.00
CA MET A 101 9.39 -8.17 3.81
C MET A 101 8.55 -8.52 5.05
N ALA A 102 7.56 -9.40 4.92
CA ALA A 102 6.76 -9.88 6.06
C ALA A 102 7.61 -10.67 7.07
N ALA A 103 8.51 -11.54 6.59
CA ALA A 103 9.43 -12.28 7.45
C ALA A 103 10.37 -11.33 8.22
N LEU A 104 10.91 -10.31 7.56
CA LEU A 104 11.71 -9.27 8.21
C LEU A 104 10.88 -8.49 9.23
N ALA A 105 9.62 -8.17 8.91
CA ALA A 105 8.69 -7.49 9.80
C ALA A 105 8.44 -8.27 11.09
N PHE A 106 8.17 -9.57 10.98
CA PHE A 106 8.02 -10.42 12.15
C PHE A 106 9.32 -10.60 12.93
N PHE A 107 10.47 -10.66 12.25
CA PHE A 107 11.75 -10.78 12.92
C PHE A 107 12.06 -9.57 13.80
N TYR A 108 11.99 -8.35 13.25
CA TYR A 108 12.26 -7.14 14.03
C TYR A 108 11.18 -6.82 15.06
N SER A 109 9.96 -7.37 14.90
CA SER A 109 8.85 -7.12 15.82
C SER A 109 9.11 -7.55 17.26
N ASN A 110 10.00 -8.51 17.48
CA ASN A 110 10.36 -8.97 18.82
C ASN A 110 11.39 -8.08 19.52
N TYR A 111 11.95 -7.09 18.81
CA TYR A 111 13.03 -6.24 19.32
C TYR A 111 12.69 -4.74 19.33
N LEU A 112 11.63 -4.32 18.61
CA LEU A 112 11.25 -2.91 18.46
C LEU A 112 9.97 -2.60 19.25
N LEU A 113 9.94 -1.43 19.90
CA LEU A 113 8.72 -0.90 20.51
C LEU A 113 7.68 -0.58 19.43
N LEU A 114 6.41 -0.69 19.80
CA LEU A 114 5.27 -0.51 18.88
C LEU A 114 5.32 0.81 18.12
N HIS A 115 5.76 1.88 18.80
CA HIS A 115 5.83 3.22 18.24
C HIS A 115 6.83 3.30 17.08
N TRP A 116 7.97 2.61 17.20
CA TRP A 116 8.97 2.54 16.14
C TRP A 116 8.48 1.69 14.97
N GLN A 117 7.75 0.61 15.22
CA GLN A 117 7.15 -0.19 14.16
C GLN A 117 6.11 0.61 13.37
N LEU A 118 5.23 1.35 14.05
CA LEU A 118 4.23 2.22 13.41
C LEU A 118 4.90 3.33 12.60
N LEU A 119 5.98 3.94 13.12
CA LEU A 119 6.72 4.97 12.39
C LEU A 119 7.32 4.42 11.10
N ILE A 120 7.93 3.23 11.15
CA ILE A 120 8.48 2.58 9.95
C ILE A 120 7.37 2.31 8.93
N MET A 121 6.22 1.80 9.37
CA MET A 121 5.08 1.54 8.47
C MET A 121 4.55 2.82 7.82
N VAL A 122 4.48 3.93 8.56
CA VAL A 122 4.07 5.23 8.02
C VAL A 122 5.06 5.75 6.97
N LEU A 123 6.36 5.73 7.28
CA LEU A 123 7.40 6.23 6.38
C LEU A 123 7.50 5.39 5.10
N VAL A 124 7.56 4.07 5.25
CA VAL A 124 7.61 3.13 4.12
C VAL A 124 6.31 3.18 3.32
N GLY A 125 5.15 3.29 3.97
CA GLY A 125 3.86 3.44 3.30
C GLY A 125 3.76 4.73 2.49
N PHE A 126 4.28 5.85 3.00
CA PHE A 126 4.35 7.11 2.27
C PHE A 126 5.28 7.02 1.04
N LEU A 127 6.48 6.45 1.22
CA LEU A 127 7.42 6.22 0.11
C LEU A 127 6.85 5.25 -0.94
N GLY A 128 6.14 4.21 -0.51
CA GLY A 128 5.45 3.26 -1.38
C GLY A 128 4.35 3.94 -2.20
N THR A 129 3.58 4.84 -1.58
CA THR A 129 2.55 5.61 -2.29
C THR A 129 3.17 6.56 -3.31
N LEU A 130 4.26 7.26 -2.97
CA LEU A 130 4.98 8.09 -3.92
C LEU A 130 5.51 7.27 -5.12
N SER A 131 6.07 6.08 -4.83
CA SER A 131 6.53 5.15 -5.86
C SER A 131 5.39 4.69 -6.77
N PHE A 132 4.21 4.46 -6.21
CA PHE A 132 3.00 4.11 -6.98
C PHE A 132 2.61 5.24 -7.93
N PHE A 133 2.58 6.50 -7.48
CA PHE A 133 2.27 7.65 -8.35
C PHE A 133 3.29 7.79 -9.49
N ILE A 134 4.58 7.56 -9.22
CA ILE A 134 5.62 7.58 -10.26
C ILE A 134 5.41 6.45 -11.28
N ALA A 135 5.10 5.24 -10.81
CA ALA A 135 4.81 4.10 -11.67
C ALA A 135 3.56 4.33 -12.54
N GLU A 136 2.50 4.89 -11.96
CA GLU A 136 1.29 5.29 -12.69
C GLU A 136 1.61 6.34 -13.78
N GLY A 137 2.45 7.33 -13.46
CA GLY A 137 2.91 8.33 -14.42
C GLY A 137 3.73 7.74 -15.59
N MET A 138 4.59 6.75 -15.33
CA MET A 138 5.34 6.07 -16.39
C MET A 138 4.42 5.28 -17.33
N VAL A 139 3.45 4.56 -16.77
CA VAL A 139 2.44 3.82 -17.54
C VAL A 139 1.65 4.75 -18.46
N ASP A 140 1.27 5.91 -17.96
CA ASP A 140 0.56 6.94 -18.72
C ASP A 140 1.40 7.51 -19.88
N GLY A 141 2.71 7.66 -19.68
CA GLY A 141 3.65 8.10 -20.72
C GLY A 141 3.74 7.11 -21.88
N HIS A 142 3.86 5.82 -21.59
CA HIS A 142 3.92 4.77 -22.62
C HIS A 142 2.65 4.72 -23.47
N LEU A 143 1.48 4.85 -22.84
CA LEU A 143 0.19 4.90 -23.54
C LEU A 143 0.07 6.08 -24.51
N ASN A 144 0.46 7.27 -24.07
CA ASN A 144 0.38 8.48 -24.90
C ASN A 144 1.34 8.41 -26.10
N HIS A 145 2.53 7.82 -25.92
CA HIS A 145 3.51 7.65 -26.99
C HIS A 145 3.05 6.62 -28.04
N GLY A 146 2.50 5.48 -27.61
CA GLY A 146 1.93 4.48 -28.52
C GLY A 146 0.75 5.01 -29.32
N ALA A 147 -0.14 5.79 -28.68
CA ALA A 147 -1.27 6.43 -29.36
C ALA A 147 -0.84 7.46 -30.42
N SER A 148 0.22 8.23 -30.14
CA SER A 148 0.79 9.21 -31.08
C SER A 148 1.38 8.55 -32.33
N LEU A 149 2.11 7.44 -32.16
CA LEU A 149 2.67 6.67 -33.28
C LEU A 149 1.57 6.05 -34.15
N ALA A 150 0.53 5.46 -33.55
CA ALA A 150 -0.59 4.89 -34.29
C ALA A 150 -1.37 5.96 -35.08
N ALA A 151 -1.53 7.17 -34.53
CA ALA A 151 -2.16 8.29 -35.22
C ALA A 151 -1.31 8.78 -36.41
N GLY A 152 0.01 8.90 -36.24
CA GLY A 152 0.92 9.29 -37.32
C GLY A 152 1.02 8.26 -38.45
N VAL A 153 0.95 6.96 -38.14
CA VAL A 153 0.87 5.90 -39.16
C VAL A 153 -0.44 5.98 -39.92
N LYS A 154 -1.58 6.17 -39.25
CA LYS A 154 -2.87 6.36 -39.92
C LYS A 154 -2.88 7.58 -40.83
N GLU A 155 -2.27 8.70 -40.42
CA GLU A 155 -2.20 9.91 -41.25
C GLU A 155 -1.33 9.71 -42.50
N LYS A 156 -0.23 8.95 -42.38
CA LYS A 156 0.61 8.57 -43.54
C LYS A 156 -0.03 7.56 -44.49
N GLN A 157 -0.93 6.70 -44.01
CA GLN A 157 -1.66 5.75 -44.87
C GLN A 157 -2.84 6.41 -45.61
N LEU A 158 -3.27 7.60 -45.19
CA LEU A 158 -4.39 8.33 -45.79
C LEU A 158 -3.94 9.38 -46.83
N ARG A 159 -2.64 9.57 -47.04
CA ARG A 159 -2.04 10.44 -48.07
C ARG A 159 -1.36 9.59 -49.13
#